data_AF-A0ABD3PSP3-F1
#
_entry.id   AF-A0ABD3PSP3-F1
#
_cell.length_a   1.000
_cell.length_b   1.000
_cell.length_c   1.000
_cell.angle_alpha   90.00
_cell.angle_beta   90.00
_cell.angle_gamma   90.00
#
_symmetry.space_group_name_H-M   'P 1'
#
loop_
_entity.id
_entity.type
_entity.pdbx_description
1 polymer ?
#
loop_
_entity_poly.entity_id
_entity_poly.type
_entity_poly.pdbx_seq_one_letter_code
_entity_poly.pdbx_strand_id
1 'polypeptide(L)'
;MINFQQHRLGGAVVVGMWLATSFLAFPMAEAFMMPSSRHQLLPPEYTGAIHHDAPPASYSHICFGSFQRNRLVLKENSDAAVESGMVVAKNRNLLNMAFSSLDDKDKYDTVLTGLCAKVIDGGASSAKQGLIDPIRLLEEMNSSRIVAGPRGIISLVDATVLTSDARIMSKVLSLAIGNGAITNYGSLQGTIDPIPQTSNTFTFGSNKKDQIDRLNNLPPVPDDDRATEVTQAIAFSSVVGSCLALNVFGGLFGLEDATPWSNLILGIAFTTFFVDNFFDVIVMGGSAVAKMNEEKLPDSAKRINAPNKQDMPFGIGTGSLTGAVFRGLSRLLSVNTERDCQCEAAAVFAAYSLGLPCFAFQPNALEGAALVVDSMKEPRGPSNTTIEGKLDNLASDAGLLKVLIWLMAPVAMEISKYPQLISSDPREAVGFLQRLTEKSRSLQSQELSDALPEDDVQLDRYLRWALAEADRLLRNNRKTVDTLSEALAGGAATVGDCVAVLEAW
;
A
#
# COMPACT_ATOMS: atom_id res chain seq x y z
N MET A 1 -64.23 22.84 -23.20
CA MET A 1 -63.18 23.67 -22.57
C MET A 1 -62.25 22.78 -21.75
N ILE A 2 -61.41 21.98 -22.43
CA ILE A 2 -60.28 21.25 -21.85
C ILE A 2 -59.26 21.15 -22.98
N ASN A 3 -58.13 21.86 -22.85
CA ASN A 3 -56.81 21.56 -23.44
C ASN A 3 -55.96 22.83 -23.42
N PHE A 4 -55.10 23.01 -22.41
CA PHE A 4 -53.88 23.83 -22.51
C PHE A 4 -52.97 23.68 -21.26
N GLN A 5 -52.39 22.51 -20.99
CA GLN A 5 -51.34 22.41 -19.93
C GLN A 5 -50.29 21.30 -20.13
N GLN A 6 -50.10 20.72 -21.33
CA GLN A 6 -49.15 19.61 -21.51
C GLN A 6 -47.78 19.97 -22.12
N HIS A 7 -47.51 21.25 -22.43
CA HIS A 7 -46.31 21.66 -23.15
C HIS A 7 -45.18 22.30 -22.31
N ARG A 8 -45.31 22.44 -20.98
CA ARG A 8 -44.30 23.14 -20.17
C ARG A 8 -43.30 22.25 -19.40
N LEU A 9 -43.53 20.94 -19.27
CA LEU A 9 -42.55 20.05 -18.61
C LEU A 9 -41.44 19.52 -19.54
N GLY A 10 -41.65 19.49 -20.86
CA GLY A 10 -40.63 18.99 -21.81
C GLY A 10 -39.43 19.93 -22.00
N GLY A 11 -39.60 21.24 -21.79
CA GLY A 11 -38.55 22.23 -22.05
C GLY A 11 -37.42 22.24 -20.99
N ALA A 12 -37.72 21.95 -19.73
CA ALA A 12 -36.74 22.00 -18.66
C ALA A 12 -35.74 20.83 -18.71
N VAL A 13 -36.18 19.65 -19.14
CA VAL A 13 -35.34 18.46 -19.27
C VAL A 13 -34.37 18.59 -20.46
N VAL A 14 -34.84 19.17 -21.58
CA VAL A 14 -34.01 19.36 -22.78
C VAL A 14 -32.93 20.42 -22.56
N VAL A 15 -33.21 21.49 -21.81
CA VAL A 15 -32.23 22.53 -21.49
C VAL A 15 -31.16 22.03 -20.51
N GLY A 16 -31.53 21.19 -19.53
CA GLY A 16 -30.56 20.55 -18.63
C GLY A 16 -29.61 19.61 -19.36
N MET A 17 -30.11 18.87 -20.35
CA MET A 17 -29.35 17.92 -21.15
C MET A 17 -28.39 18.61 -22.16
N TRP A 18 -28.76 19.80 -22.65
CA TRP A 18 -27.91 20.64 -23.50
C TRP A 18 -26.78 21.35 -22.74
N LEU A 19 -27.02 21.76 -21.49
CA LEU A 19 -25.99 22.37 -20.64
C LEU A 19 -24.96 21.34 -20.14
N ALA A 20 -25.38 20.10 -19.85
CA ALA A 20 -24.48 19.02 -19.45
C ALA A 20 -23.55 18.55 -20.58
N THR A 21 -24.03 18.55 -21.84
CA THR A 21 -23.22 18.20 -23.02
C THR A 21 -22.22 19.30 -23.40
N SER A 22 -22.54 20.57 -23.14
CA SER A 22 -21.64 21.69 -23.44
C SER A 22 -20.47 21.83 -22.47
N PHE A 23 -20.62 21.40 -21.21
CA PHE A 23 -19.56 21.48 -20.19
C PHE A 23 -18.50 20.36 -20.30
N LEU A 24 -18.81 19.25 -20.97
CA LEU A 24 -17.91 18.08 -21.10
C LEU A 24 -17.13 18.04 -22.42
N ALA A 25 -17.44 18.89 -23.39
CA ALA A 25 -16.81 18.86 -24.71
C ALA A 25 -15.39 19.45 -24.76
N PHE A 26 -14.88 20.06 -23.68
CA PHE A 26 -13.64 20.86 -23.75
C PHE A 26 -12.35 20.30 -23.11
N PRO A 27 -12.32 19.17 -22.37
CA PRO A 27 -11.02 18.57 -22.02
C PRO A 27 -10.77 17.14 -22.56
N MET A 28 -11.73 16.47 -23.20
CA MET A 28 -11.56 15.05 -23.58
C MET A 28 -10.86 14.81 -24.93
N ALA A 29 -10.60 15.85 -25.73
CA ALA A 29 -10.08 15.70 -27.09
C ALA A 29 -8.55 15.43 -27.17
N GLU A 30 -7.78 15.66 -26.10
CA GLU A 30 -6.32 15.46 -26.13
C GLU A 30 -5.84 14.07 -25.64
N ALA A 31 -6.70 13.25 -25.04
CA ALA A 31 -6.27 11.99 -24.42
C ALA A 31 -6.25 10.76 -25.35
N PHE A 32 -6.71 10.87 -26.62
CA PHE A 32 -7.00 9.69 -27.45
C PHE A 32 -6.17 9.52 -28.73
N MET A 33 -5.03 10.21 -28.85
CA MET A 33 -4.08 9.95 -29.95
C MET A 33 -2.72 9.46 -29.43
N MET A 34 -2.57 8.15 -29.26
CA MET A 34 -1.30 7.44 -29.47
C MET A 34 -1.52 6.03 -30.03
N PRO A 35 -0.57 5.49 -30.83
CA PRO A 35 -0.86 4.43 -31.78
C PRO A 35 -0.62 3.02 -31.23
N SER A 36 -1.52 2.13 -31.65
CA SER A 36 -1.50 0.67 -31.52
C SER A 36 -0.25 0.03 -32.14
N SER A 37 0.32 -0.99 -31.48
CA SER A 37 1.28 -1.92 -32.10
C SER A 37 1.29 -3.31 -31.45
N ARG A 38 0.86 -4.28 -32.27
CA ARG A 38 1.27 -5.70 -32.39
C ARG A 38 0.83 -6.74 -31.35
N HIS A 39 -0.14 -7.54 -31.81
CA HIS A 39 -0.38 -8.93 -31.42
C HIS A 39 0.85 -9.83 -31.68
N GLN A 40 1.17 -10.68 -30.71
CA GLN A 40 1.84 -11.96 -30.95
C GLN A 40 0.96 -13.11 -30.45
N LEU A 41 0.80 -14.09 -31.33
CA LEU A 41 0.02 -15.31 -31.20
C LEU A 41 0.71 -16.31 -30.26
N LEU A 42 -0.07 -16.94 -29.38
CA LEU A 42 0.32 -18.15 -28.65
C LEU A 42 -0.23 -19.39 -29.37
N PRO A 43 0.54 -20.49 -29.50
CA PRO A 43 0.03 -21.79 -29.95
C PRO A 43 -0.42 -22.67 -28.76
N PRO A 44 -1.15 -23.78 -29.04
CA PRO A 44 -2.06 -24.41 -28.09
C PRO A 44 -1.47 -25.56 -27.26
N GLU A 45 -2.28 -25.94 -26.27
CA GLU A 45 -2.21 -27.04 -25.32
C GLU A 45 -1.48 -28.32 -25.76
N TYR A 46 -0.70 -28.87 -24.82
CA TYR A 46 -0.33 -30.28 -24.80
C TYR A 46 -0.82 -30.92 -23.49
N THR A 47 -1.68 -31.92 -23.63
CA THR A 47 -2.15 -32.82 -22.58
C THR A 47 -1.12 -33.92 -22.34
N GLY A 48 -0.90 -34.27 -21.07
CA GLY A 48 -0.06 -35.40 -20.68
C GLY A 48 -0.02 -35.60 -19.17
N ALA A 49 -0.85 -36.53 -18.68
CA ALA A 49 -0.76 -37.08 -17.32
C ALA A 49 0.50 -37.94 -17.18
N ILE A 50 1.15 -37.94 -16.00
CA ILE A 50 1.80 -39.10 -15.33
C ILE A 50 2.49 -38.66 -14.01
N HIS A 51 2.18 -39.42 -12.94
CA HIS A 51 2.90 -39.68 -11.67
C HIS A 51 3.54 -38.52 -10.85
N HIS A 52 2.96 -38.26 -9.67
CA HIS A 52 3.59 -37.51 -8.58
C HIS A 52 4.33 -38.45 -7.61
N ASP A 53 5.66 -38.38 -7.64
CA ASP A 53 6.54 -38.60 -6.47
C ASP A 53 7.77 -37.71 -6.69
N ALA A 54 7.73 -36.48 -6.16
CA ALA A 54 8.87 -35.57 -6.10
C ALA A 54 8.70 -34.62 -4.89
N PRO A 55 9.78 -34.31 -4.15
CA PRO A 55 9.74 -33.54 -2.91
C PRO A 55 9.41 -32.06 -3.16
N PRO A 56 8.86 -31.33 -2.17
CA PRO A 56 8.40 -29.96 -2.37
C PRO A 56 9.56 -29.03 -2.72
N ALA A 57 9.43 -28.41 -3.89
CA ALA A 57 10.32 -27.36 -4.37
C ALA A 57 10.31 -26.15 -3.41
N SER A 58 11.50 -25.63 -3.15
CA SER A 58 11.77 -24.43 -2.37
C SER A 58 11.10 -23.21 -3.02
N TYR A 59 10.04 -22.68 -2.41
CA TYR A 59 9.46 -21.40 -2.75
C TYR A 59 10.38 -20.27 -2.27
N SER A 60 11.30 -19.83 -3.12
CA SER A 60 12.14 -18.65 -2.88
C SER A 60 12.13 -17.71 -4.09
N HIS A 61 10.96 -17.15 -4.38
CA HIS A 61 10.81 -15.94 -5.18
C HIS A 61 9.70 -15.11 -4.53
N ILE A 62 10.07 -14.37 -3.49
CA ILE A 62 9.20 -13.37 -2.86
C ILE A 62 9.32 -12.10 -3.71
N CYS A 63 8.18 -11.65 -4.23
CA CYS A 63 8.07 -10.56 -5.18
C CYS A 63 8.24 -9.19 -4.50
N PHE A 64 9.43 -8.59 -4.57
CA PHE A 64 9.57 -7.13 -4.54
C PHE A 64 9.10 -6.56 -5.90
N GLY A 65 7.80 -6.66 -6.18
CA GLY A 65 7.19 -6.24 -7.44
C GLY A 65 6.91 -4.74 -7.55
N SER A 66 6.96 -3.98 -6.45
CA SER A 66 6.52 -2.58 -6.43
C SER A 66 7.62 -1.52 -6.53
N PHE A 67 8.91 -1.88 -6.42
CA PHE A 67 10.02 -0.91 -6.52
C PHE A 67 10.35 -0.46 -7.97
N GLN A 68 9.58 -0.87 -8.98
CA GLN A 68 9.80 -0.43 -10.36
C GLN A 68 9.09 0.87 -10.75
N ARG A 69 8.35 1.52 -9.83
CA ARG A 69 7.46 2.65 -10.20
C ARG A 69 8.18 3.92 -10.67
N ASN A 70 9.48 4.08 -10.41
CA ASN A 70 10.29 5.17 -10.98
C ASN A 70 11.73 4.71 -11.29
N ARG A 71 11.89 3.64 -12.07
CA ARG A 71 13.11 3.58 -12.89
C ARG A 71 12.90 4.64 -13.97
N LEU A 72 13.55 5.80 -13.81
CA LEU A 72 13.85 6.69 -14.94
C LEU A 72 14.38 5.79 -16.06
N VAL A 73 13.52 5.48 -17.02
CA VAL A 73 13.93 4.97 -18.31
C VAL A 73 14.68 6.14 -18.92
N LEU A 74 15.96 6.25 -18.59
CA LEU A 74 16.93 6.87 -19.48
C LEU A 74 16.74 6.14 -20.79
N LYS A 75 15.98 6.77 -21.68
CA LYS A 75 15.75 6.33 -23.04
C LYS A 75 17.15 6.20 -23.62
N GLU A 76 17.63 4.96 -23.72
CA GLU A 76 18.83 4.62 -24.46
C GLU A 76 18.56 5.02 -25.92
N ASN A 77 18.88 6.28 -26.23
CA ASN A 77 19.23 6.67 -27.58
C ASN A 77 20.56 5.98 -27.87
N SER A 78 20.45 4.71 -28.24
CA SER A 78 21.47 3.96 -28.94
C SER A 78 21.65 4.62 -30.30
N ASP A 79 22.53 5.61 -30.36
CA ASP A 79 23.30 6.03 -31.54
C ASP A 79 24.17 7.27 -31.20
N ALA A 80 25.04 7.12 -30.20
CA ALA A 80 26.28 7.90 -30.08
C ALA A 80 27.17 7.21 -29.04
N ALA A 81 28.07 6.36 -29.51
CA ALA A 81 29.17 5.86 -28.71
C ALA A 81 30.09 7.03 -28.32
N VAL A 82 29.76 7.73 -27.25
CA VAL A 82 30.68 8.59 -26.53
C VAL A 82 31.35 7.69 -25.50
N GLU A 83 32.61 7.35 -25.76
CA GLU A 83 33.56 6.81 -24.78
C GLU A 83 33.71 7.80 -23.61
N SER A 84 32.73 7.85 -22.71
CA SER A 84 32.97 8.29 -21.33
C SER A 84 33.42 7.06 -20.53
N GLY A 85 34.56 6.52 -20.94
CA GLY A 85 35.35 5.68 -20.07
C GLY A 85 35.73 6.53 -18.87
N MET A 86 35.11 6.23 -17.72
CA MET A 86 35.57 6.71 -16.43
C MET A 86 37.07 6.48 -16.40
N VAL A 87 37.86 7.55 -16.37
CA VAL A 87 39.32 7.52 -16.29
C VAL A 87 39.65 6.96 -14.90
N VAL A 88 39.52 5.64 -14.75
CA VAL A 88 40.05 4.88 -13.63
C VAL A 88 41.54 5.03 -13.78
N ALA A 89 42.08 5.95 -12.98
CA ALA A 89 43.46 6.36 -13.02
C ALA A 89 44.39 5.14 -13.09
N LYS A 90 45.16 5.04 -14.17
CA LYS A 90 46.33 4.13 -14.27
C LYS A 90 47.38 4.40 -13.17
N ASN A 91 47.20 5.44 -12.37
CA ASN A 91 48.04 5.80 -11.23
C ASN A 91 47.43 5.31 -9.90
N ARG A 92 47.72 4.06 -9.52
CA ARG A 92 47.50 3.54 -8.15
C ARG A 92 48.08 4.47 -7.07
N ASN A 93 49.13 5.22 -7.42
CA ASN A 93 49.78 6.18 -6.52
C ASN A 93 48.90 7.38 -6.15
N LEU A 94 48.03 7.86 -7.04
CA LEU A 94 47.14 8.99 -6.75
C LEU A 94 45.98 8.58 -5.85
N LEU A 95 45.45 7.38 -6.07
CA LEU A 95 44.39 6.80 -5.23
C LEU A 95 44.91 6.54 -3.81
N ASN A 96 46.10 5.96 -3.67
CA ASN A 96 46.75 5.76 -2.37
C ASN A 96 47.04 7.08 -1.67
N MET A 97 47.46 8.12 -2.40
CA MET A 97 47.71 9.44 -1.84
C MET A 97 46.41 10.11 -1.34
N ALA A 98 45.33 10.04 -2.13
CA ALA A 98 44.02 10.53 -1.73
C ALA A 98 43.48 9.77 -0.50
N PHE A 99 43.53 8.43 -0.50
CA PHE A 99 43.12 7.63 0.66
C PHE A 99 43.99 7.89 1.89
N SER A 100 45.29 8.12 1.74
CA SER A 100 46.18 8.42 2.86
C SER A 100 45.88 9.78 3.52
N SER A 101 45.19 10.67 2.81
CA SER A 101 44.81 12.00 3.31
C SER A 101 43.50 12.03 4.10
N LEU A 102 42.67 10.99 3.98
CA LEU A 102 41.42 10.86 4.73
C LEU A 102 41.70 10.43 6.18
N ASP A 103 40.80 10.74 7.10
CA ASP A 103 40.81 10.14 8.42
C ASP A 103 40.38 8.67 8.33
N ASP A 104 40.64 7.88 9.36
CA ASP A 104 40.32 6.45 9.30
C ASP A 104 38.81 6.22 9.15
N LYS A 105 37.99 7.08 9.77
CA LYS A 105 36.53 7.02 9.66
C LYS A 105 36.05 7.18 8.22
N ASP A 106 36.49 8.22 7.52
CA ASP A 106 36.10 8.49 6.13
C ASP A 106 36.66 7.42 5.18
N LYS A 107 37.83 6.83 5.47
CA LYS A 107 38.33 5.68 4.71
C LYS A 107 37.37 4.49 4.80
N TYR A 108 37.01 4.08 6.01
CA TYR A 108 36.09 2.96 6.21
C TYR A 108 34.72 3.23 5.58
N ASP A 109 34.17 4.43 5.74
CA ASP A 109 32.87 4.81 5.17
C ASP A 109 32.90 4.84 3.62
N THR A 110 33.98 5.35 3.04
CA THR A 110 34.18 5.38 1.58
C THR A 110 34.29 3.96 1.03
N VAL A 111 35.03 3.07 1.70
CA VAL A 111 35.16 1.66 1.28
C VAL A 111 33.82 0.94 1.42
N LEU A 112 33.10 1.14 2.53
CA LEU A 112 31.78 0.53 2.75
C LEU A 112 30.79 0.97 1.66
N THR A 113 30.73 2.26 1.37
CA THR A 113 29.89 2.83 0.31
C THR A 113 30.24 2.24 -1.07
N GLY A 114 31.53 2.16 -1.39
CA GLY A 114 32.00 1.59 -2.66
C GLY A 114 31.71 0.10 -2.82
N LEU A 115 31.82 -0.69 -1.74
CA LEU A 115 31.43 -2.10 -1.75
C LEU A 115 29.93 -2.25 -1.96
N CYS A 116 29.10 -1.46 -1.27
CA CYS A 116 27.65 -1.50 -1.42
C CYS A 116 27.21 -1.09 -2.83
N ALA A 117 27.81 -0.05 -3.41
CA ALA A 117 27.55 0.36 -4.80
C ALA A 117 27.81 -0.79 -5.78
N LYS A 118 28.90 -1.55 -5.60
CA LYS A 118 29.19 -2.73 -6.41
C LYS A 118 28.13 -3.84 -6.25
N VAL A 119 27.58 -4.03 -5.05
CA VAL A 119 26.47 -4.97 -4.82
C VAL A 119 25.22 -4.52 -5.56
N ILE A 120 24.91 -3.23 -5.51
CA ILE A 120 23.75 -2.63 -6.18
C ILE A 120 23.88 -2.79 -7.70
N ASP A 121 25.04 -2.48 -8.28
CA ASP A 121 25.32 -2.64 -9.71
C ASP A 121 25.24 -4.10 -10.17
N GLY A 122 25.58 -5.05 -9.29
CA GLY A 122 25.49 -6.48 -9.55
C GLY A 122 24.06 -7.05 -9.53
N GLY A 123 23.08 -6.28 -9.04
CA GLY A 123 21.67 -6.65 -8.97
C GLY A 123 21.35 -7.82 -8.01
N ALA A 124 20.05 -8.16 -7.92
CA ALA A 124 19.53 -9.10 -6.92
C ALA A 124 20.16 -10.51 -6.98
N SER A 125 20.56 -10.99 -8.17
CA SER A 125 21.13 -12.33 -8.34
C SER A 125 22.47 -12.54 -7.63
N SER A 126 23.25 -11.46 -7.48
CA SER A 126 24.57 -11.50 -6.83
C SER A 126 24.57 -10.85 -5.44
N ALA A 127 23.47 -10.20 -5.04
CA ALA A 127 23.38 -9.40 -3.82
C ALA A 127 23.75 -10.19 -2.56
N LYS A 128 23.24 -11.42 -2.39
CA LYS A 128 23.52 -12.25 -1.20
C LYS A 128 25.00 -12.54 -1.02
N GLN A 129 25.71 -12.86 -2.09
CA GLN A 129 27.16 -13.12 -2.04
C GLN A 129 27.96 -11.82 -1.92
N GLY A 130 27.50 -10.76 -2.61
CA GLY A 130 28.15 -9.46 -2.61
C GLY A 130 28.14 -8.76 -1.25
N LEU A 131 27.14 -9.02 -0.41
CA LEU A 131 27.02 -8.42 0.94
C LEU A 131 27.97 -9.00 1.99
N ILE A 132 28.65 -10.11 1.71
CA ILE A 132 29.58 -10.72 2.68
C ILE A 132 30.70 -9.74 3.05
N ASP A 133 31.26 -9.05 2.06
CA ASP A 133 32.37 -8.11 2.28
C ASP A 133 31.92 -6.83 3.03
N PRO A 134 30.84 -6.12 2.64
CA PRO A 134 30.28 -5.02 3.44
C PRO A 134 29.96 -5.39 4.89
N ILE A 135 29.36 -6.56 5.13
CA ILE A 135 29.00 -7.01 6.47
C ILE A 135 30.24 -7.27 7.32
N ARG A 136 31.26 -7.94 6.77
CA ARG A 136 32.54 -8.15 7.45
C ARG A 136 33.25 -6.84 7.77
N LEU A 137 33.20 -5.88 6.86
CA LEU A 137 33.77 -4.55 7.10
C LEU A 137 33.05 -3.86 8.26
N LEU A 138 31.72 -3.92 8.34
CA LEU A 138 30.97 -3.35 9.46
C LEU A 138 31.26 -4.09 10.80
N GLU A 139 31.43 -5.41 10.77
CA GLU A 139 31.90 -6.20 11.92
C GLU A 139 33.31 -5.76 12.39
N GLU A 140 34.23 -5.51 11.45
CA GLU A 140 35.56 -4.97 11.74
C GLU A 140 35.46 -3.56 12.35
N MET A 141 34.64 -2.68 11.77
CA MET A 141 34.39 -1.33 12.30
C MET A 141 33.87 -1.38 13.74
N ASN A 142 32.96 -2.30 14.05
CA ASN A 142 32.48 -2.54 15.42
C ASN A 142 33.62 -2.96 16.36
N SER A 143 34.49 -3.88 15.93
CA SER A 143 35.62 -4.35 16.73
C SER A 143 36.65 -3.24 16.99
N SER A 144 36.84 -2.35 16.02
CA SER A 144 37.75 -1.21 16.08
C SER A 144 37.13 0.04 16.71
N ARG A 145 35.83 -0.01 17.09
CA ARG A 145 35.05 1.12 17.63
C ARG A 145 35.00 2.34 16.70
N ILE A 146 34.99 2.09 15.39
CA ILE A 146 34.85 3.12 14.36
C ILE A 146 33.37 3.18 13.96
N VAL A 147 32.72 4.30 14.22
CA VAL A 147 31.31 4.50 13.85
C VAL A 147 31.21 4.78 12.35
N ALA A 148 30.40 4.00 11.64
CA ALA A 148 30.10 4.16 10.23
C ALA A 148 29.37 5.49 9.97
N GLY A 149 29.64 6.09 8.83
CA GLY A 149 28.96 7.30 8.40
C GLY A 149 27.54 6.99 7.92
N PRO A 150 26.64 8.00 7.91
CA PRO A 150 25.31 7.88 7.33
C PRO A 150 25.31 7.30 5.92
N ARG A 151 26.23 7.74 5.05
CA ARG A 151 26.31 7.32 3.64
C ARG A 151 26.61 5.83 3.49
N GLY A 152 27.55 5.30 4.27
CA GLY A 152 27.86 3.88 4.30
C GLY A 152 26.66 3.04 4.74
N ILE A 153 25.92 3.49 5.76
CA ILE A 153 24.73 2.76 6.26
C ILE A 153 23.55 2.83 5.28
N ILE A 154 23.26 4.00 4.69
CA ILE A 154 22.24 4.17 3.64
C ILE A 154 22.50 3.15 2.51
N SER A 155 23.73 3.15 2.00
CA SER A 155 24.14 2.27 0.89
C SER A 155 24.06 0.80 1.28
N LEU A 156 24.41 0.46 2.53
CA LEU A 156 24.35 -0.90 3.04
C LEU A 156 22.91 -1.40 3.17
N VAL A 157 22.00 -0.56 3.68
CA VAL A 157 20.57 -0.88 3.76
C VAL A 157 20.02 -1.11 2.36
N ASP A 158 20.29 -0.22 1.41
CA ASP A 158 19.84 -0.35 0.02
C ASP A 158 20.36 -1.62 -0.66
N ALA A 159 21.65 -1.92 -0.51
CA ALA A 159 22.24 -3.15 -1.01
C ALA A 159 21.59 -4.39 -0.36
N THR A 160 21.15 -4.29 0.90
CA THR A 160 20.51 -5.39 1.62
C THR A 160 19.07 -5.63 1.17
N VAL A 161 18.33 -4.58 0.82
CA VAL A 161 16.97 -4.70 0.27
C VAL A 161 16.94 -5.57 -0.99
N LEU A 162 17.99 -5.53 -1.83
CA LEU A 162 18.11 -6.36 -3.04
C LEU A 162 18.14 -7.87 -2.78
N THR A 163 18.41 -8.30 -1.54
CA THR A 163 18.40 -9.73 -1.19
C THR A 163 17.00 -10.28 -0.94
N SER A 164 16.04 -9.40 -0.64
CA SER A 164 14.69 -9.77 -0.21
C SER A 164 14.68 -10.74 0.99
N ASP A 165 15.74 -10.71 1.82
CA ASP A 165 15.96 -11.67 2.90
C ASP A 165 15.92 -10.95 4.26
N ALA A 166 14.83 -11.18 5.01
CA ALA A 166 14.60 -10.56 6.30
C ALA A 166 15.70 -10.88 7.33
N ARG A 167 16.37 -12.04 7.23
CA ARG A 167 17.46 -12.41 8.15
C ARG A 167 18.71 -11.60 7.88
N ILE A 168 19.06 -11.42 6.61
CA ILE A 168 20.20 -10.59 6.22
C ILE A 168 19.94 -9.14 6.65
N MET A 169 18.72 -8.64 6.41
CA MET A 169 18.30 -7.31 6.86
C MET A 169 18.42 -7.15 8.38
N SER A 170 17.89 -8.10 9.14
CA SER A 170 18.00 -8.12 10.61
C SER A 170 19.45 -8.14 11.09
N LYS A 171 20.33 -8.90 10.44
CA LYS A 171 21.77 -8.91 10.75
C LYS A 171 22.41 -7.55 10.47
N VAL A 172 22.12 -6.95 9.33
CA VAL A 172 22.66 -5.63 8.95
C VAL A 172 22.23 -4.56 9.94
N LEU A 173 20.94 -4.51 10.29
CA LEU A 173 20.40 -3.54 11.24
C LEU A 173 20.96 -3.75 12.65
N SER A 174 21.06 -4.99 13.12
CA SER A 174 21.66 -5.29 14.43
C SER A 174 23.15 -4.93 14.49
N LEU A 175 23.91 -5.13 13.41
CA LEU A 175 25.30 -4.68 13.32
C LEU A 175 25.40 -3.15 13.32
N ALA A 176 24.51 -2.45 12.61
CA ALA A 176 24.47 -1.00 12.56
C ALA A 176 24.08 -0.37 13.92
N ILE A 177 23.20 -1.04 14.67
CA ILE A 177 22.89 -0.67 16.07
C ILE A 177 24.11 -0.90 16.97
N GLY A 178 24.76 -2.06 16.84
CA GLY A 178 25.99 -2.37 17.58
C GLY A 178 27.15 -1.40 17.27
N ASN A 179 27.15 -0.84 16.05
CA ASN A 179 28.07 0.21 15.63
C ASN A 179 27.77 1.58 16.25
N GLY A 180 26.54 1.79 16.73
CA GLY A 180 26.04 3.09 17.17
C GLY A 180 25.64 4.03 16.03
N ALA A 181 25.58 3.53 14.79
CA ALA A 181 25.15 4.33 13.65
C ALA A 181 23.63 4.47 13.60
N ILE A 182 22.89 3.42 13.98
CA ILE A 182 21.43 3.40 14.07
C ILE A 182 21.00 3.40 15.54
N THR A 183 20.02 4.24 15.89
CA THR A 183 19.55 4.43 17.26
C THR A 183 18.05 4.27 17.43
N ASN A 184 17.24 4.60 16.41
CA ASN A 184 15.78 4.62 16.52
C ASN A 184 15.10 3.32 16.07
N TYR A 185 15.82 2.38 15.47
CA TYR A 185 15.26 1.09 15.05
C TYR A 185 14.73 0.29 16.23
N GLY A 186 13.47 -0.13 16.16
CA GLY A 186 12.81 -0.87 17.25
C GLY A 186 12.58 -0.06 18.54
N SER A 187 12.81 1.26 18.53
CA SER A 187 12.70 2.11 19.72
C SER A 187 11.29 2.13 20.34
N LEU A 188 10.25 1.84 19.54
CA LEU A 188 8.86 1.89 19.97
C LEU A 188 8.27 0.51 20.30
N GLN A 189 9.08 -0.56 20.26
CA GLN A 189 8.60 -1.91 20.59
C GLN A 189 7.98 -2.01 21.99
N GLY A 190 8.54 -1.30 22.97
CA GLY A 190 8.03 -1.30 24.35
C GLY A 190 6.77 -0.46 24.56
N THR A 191 6.32 0.30 23.55
CA THR A 191 5.13 1.15 23.65
C THR A 191 3.85 0.47 23.22
N ILE A 192 3.95 -0.72 22.63
CA ILE A 192 2.79 -1.47 22.12
C ILE A 192 2.07 -2.10 23.29
N ASP A 193 0.79 -1.74 23.45
CA ASP A 193 -0.06 -2.38 24.44
C ASP A 193 -0.47 -3.78 23.92
N PRO A 194 -0.23 -4.84 24.70
CA PRO A 194 -0.69 -6.18 24.32
C PRO A 194 -2.21 -6.19 24.22
N ILE A 195 -2.74 -7.06 23.35
CA ILE A 195 -4.19 -7.23 23.22
C ILE A 195 -4.74 -7.70 24.58
N PRO A 196 -5.81 -7.07 25.10
CA PRO A 196 -6.43 -7.52 26.33
C PRO A 196 -7.03 -8.91 26.12
N GLN A 197 -6.34 -9.96 26.59
CA GLN A 197 -6.86 -11.31 26.52
C GLN A 197 -8.00 -11.51 27.52
N THR A 198 -9.09 -12.11 27.06
CA THR A 198 -10.24 -12.47 27.91
C THR A 198 -9.90 -13.64 28.85
N SER A 199 -8.88 -14.43 28.54
CA SER A 199 -8.34 -15.48 29.40
C SER A 199 -7.60 -14.88 30.62
N ASN A 200 -7.53 -15.63 31.72
CA ASN A 200 -7.03 -15.18 33.02
C ASN A 200 -5.50 -15.17 33.16
N THR A 201 -4.76 -15.29 32.07
CA THR A 201 -3.30 -15.52 32.10
C THR A 201 -2.55 -14.21 31.87
N PHE A 202 -2.11 -13.61 32.99
CA PHE A 202 -1.09 -12.55 33.12
C PHE A 202 -1.19 -11.29 32.23
N THR A 203 -1.67 -10.19 32.81
CA THR A 203 -1.56 -8.83 32.24
C THR A 203 -0.57 -7.97 33.03
N PHE A 204 0.37 -7.33 32.34
CA PHE A 204 1.23 -6.27 32.89
C PHE A 204 0.49 -4.91 32.83
N GLY A 205 0.29 -4.27 34.00
CA GLY A 205 0.40 -2.81 34.14
C GLY A 205 -0.80 -1.90 33.88
N SER A 206 -1.95 -2.34 33.35
CA SER A 206 -3.13 -1.48 33.22
C SER A 206 -4.41 -2.19 33.68
N ASN A 207 -5.42 -1.42 34.12
CA ASN A 207 -6.70 -1.98 34.52
C ASN A 207 -7.33 -2.71 33.32
N LYS A 208 -7.39 -4.04 33.36
CA LYS A 208 -7.99 -4.90 32.32
C LYS A 208 -9.37 -4.41 31.85
N LYS A 209 -10.14 -3.81 32.76
CA LYS A 209 -11.45 -3.22 32.47
C LYS A 209 -11.35 -2.03 31.50
N ASP A 210 -10.42 -1.11 31.72
CA ASP A 210 -10.25 0.08 30.88
C ASP A 210 -9.80 -0.30 29.46
N GLN A 211 -8.97 -1.33 29.32
CA GLN A 211 -8.55 -1.84 28.00
C GLN A 211 -9.68 -2.55 27.24
N ILE A 212 -10.50 -3.35 27.93
CA ILE A 212 -11.68 -3.98 27.33
C ILE A 212 -12.71 -2.91 26.93
N ASP A 213 -12.94 -1.92 27.79
CA ASP A 213 -13.83 -0.80 27.49
C ASP A 213 -13.28 0.01 26.30
N ARG A 214 -11.96 0.22 26.21
CA ARG A 214 -11.32 0.82 25.03
C ARG A 214 -11.58 -0.02 23.79
N LEU A 215 -11.32 -1.33 23.83
CA LEU A 215 -11.52 -2.25 22.70
C LEU A 215 -12.97 -2.25 22.20
N ASN A 216 -13.95 -2.28 23.11
CA ASN A 216 -15.37 -2.25 22.77
C ASN A 216 -15.81 -0.92 22.14
N ASN A 217 -15.10 0.17 22.43
CA ASN A 217 -15.34 1.49 21.88
C ASN A 217 -14.52 1.79 20.61
N LEU A 218 -13.65 0.87 20.17
CA LEU A 218 -12.88 1.06 18.94
C LEU A 218 -13.80 1.02 17.71
N PRO A 219 -13.54 1.88 16.71
CA PRO A 219 -14.30 1.83 15.46
C PRO A 219 -14.10 0.47 14.77
N PRO A 220 -15.12 -0.01 14.03
CA PRO A 220 -14.96 -1.20 13.22
C PRO A 220 -13.89 -0.99 12.16
N VAL A 221 -13.22 -2.06 11.75
CA VAL A 221 -12.34 -2.02 10.59
C VAL A 221 -13.21 -1.73 9.36
N PRO A 222 -12.83 -0.78 8.49
CA PRO A 222 -13.60 -0.49 7.30
C PRO A 222 -13.66 -1.71 6.38
N ASP A 223 -14.85 -1.98 5.86
CA ASP A 223 -15.07 -2.99 4.84
C ASP A 223 -14.42 -2.53 3.52
N ASP A 224 -13.67 -3.43 2.85
CA ASP A 224 -13.10 -3.16 1.53
C ASP A 224 -13.82 -3.95 0.43
N ASP A 225 -14.80 -3.29 -0.16
CA ASP A 225 -15.60 -3.77 -1.30
C ASP A 225 -14.94 -3.47 -2.66
N ARG A 226 -13.64 -3.17 -2.70
CA ARG A 226 -12.92 -2.79 -3.94
C ARG A 226 -13.20 -3.70 -5.14
N ALA A 227 -13.25 -5.01 -4.92
CA ALA A 227 -13.49 -5.96 -6.01
C ALA A 227 -14.88 -5.78 -6.63
N THR A 228 -15.90 -5.57 -5.80
CA THR A 228 -17.27 -5.33 -6.27
C THR A 228 -17.40 -3.94 -6.86
N GLU A 229 -16.79 -2.91 -6.25
CA GLU A 229 -16.73 -1.53 -6.75
C GLU A 229 -16.08 -1.45 -8.15
N VAL A 230 -14.90 -2.05 -8.32
CA VAL A 230 -14.17 -2.06 -9.60
C VAL A 230 -14.92 -2.89 -10.65
N THR A 231 -15.48 -4.04 -10.28
CA THR A 231 -16.29 -4.86 -11.21
C THR A 231 -17.51 -4.09 -11.70
N GLN A 232 -18.22 -3.41 -10.80
CA GLN A 232 -19.37 -2.57 -11.14
C GLN A 232 -18.96 -1.38 -12.01
N ALA A 233 -17.83 -0.74 -11.72
CA ALA A 233 -17.29 0.36 -12.52
C ALA A 233 -16.88 -0.07 -13.93
N ILE A 234 -16.24 -1.24 -14.09
CA ILE A 234 -15.89 -1.81 -15.40
C ILE A 234 -17.15 -2.18 -16.18
N ALA A 235 -18.12 -2.83 -15.53
CA ALA A 235 -19.39 -3.18 -16.17
C ALA A 235 -20.13 -1.93 -16.65
N PHE A 236 -20.22 -0.90 -15.81
CA PHE A 236 -20.81 0.39 -16.17
C PHE A 236 -20.06 1.07 -17.33
N SER A 237 -18.73 1.14 -17.24
CA SER A 237 -17.88 1.75 -18.27
C SER A 237 -17.98 1.01 -19.62
N SER A 238 -18.11 -0.32 -19.60
CA SER A 238 -18.30 -1.13 -20.79
C SER A 238 -19.65 -0.84 -21.46
N VAL A 239 -20.74 -0.72 -20.68
CA VAL A 239 -22.06 -0.35 -21.20
C VAL A 239 -22.05 1.06 -21.79
N VAL A 240 -21.49 2.04 -21.07
CA VAL A 240 -21.40 3.42 -21.56
C VAL A 240 -20.50 3.50 -22.79
N GLY A 241 -19.32 2.88 -22.75
CA GLY A 241 -18.35 2.87 -23.84
C GLY A 241 -18.89 2.20 -25.10
N SER A 242 -19.61 1.08 -24.97
CA SER A 242 -20.26 0.42 -26.11
C SER A 242 -21.40 1.25 -26.70
N CYS A 243 -22.22 1.91 -25.88
CA CYS A 243 -23.25 2.82 -26.37
C CYS A 243 -22.65 4.03 -27.11
N LEU A 244 -21.57 4.61 -26.57
CA LEU A 244 -20.84 5.70 -27.24
C LEU A 244 -20.21 5.23 -28.55
N ALA A 245 -19.57 4.06 -28.57
CA ALA A 245 -18.99 3.49 -29.78
C ALA A 245 -20.05 3.24 -30.86
N LEU A 246 -21.22 2.68 -30.50
CA LEU A 246 -22.34 2.50 -31.43
C LEU A 246 -22.88 3.84 -31.97
N ASN A 247 -22.91 4.88 -31.15
CA ASN A 247 -23.32 6.21 -31.60
C ASN A 247 -22.31 6.88 -32.55
N VAL A 248 -21.02 6.70 -32.29
CA VAL A 248 -19.94 7.31 -33.10
C VAL A 248 -19.73 6.54 -34.41
N PHE A 249 -19.72 5.20 -34.34
CA PHE A 249 -19.40 4.35 -35.48
C PHE A 249 -20.62 3.74 -36.17
N GLY A 250 -21.83 3.88 -35.61
CA GLY A 250 -23.05 3.29 -36.17
C GLY A 250 -23.32 3.74 -37.60
N GLY A 251 -23.10 5.02 -37.90
CA GLY A 251 -23.23 5.55 -39.26
C GLY A 251 -22.15 5.05 -40.24
N LEU A 252 -20.99 4.61 -39.74
CA LEU A 252 -19.92 4.05 -40.57
C LEU A 252 -20.19 2.58 -40.93
N PHE A 253 -20.82 1.81 -40.04
CA PHE A 253 -21.08 0.39 -40.20
C PHE A 253 -22.53 0.05 -40.58
N GLY A 254 -23.38 1.05 -40.84
CA GLY A 254 -24.79 0.85 -41.20
C GLY A 254 -25.64 0.29 -40.05
N LEU A 255 -25.27 0.57 -38.79
CA LEU A 255 -26.00 0.17 -37.58
C LEU A 255 -26.97 1.27 -37.09
N GLU A 256 -27.55 2.03 -38.01
CA GLU A 256 -28.40 3.20 -37.71
C GLU A 256 -29.66 2.80 -36.91
N ASP A 257 -30.15 1.58 -37.08
CA ASP A 257 -31.31 1.05 -36.35
C ASP A 257 -31.03 0.80 -34.85
N ALA A 258 -29.75 0.70 -34.45
CA ALA A 258 -29.37 0.48 -33.05
C ALA A 258 -29.20 1.80 -32.26
N THR A 259 -29.04 2.93 -32.95
CA THR A 259 -28.79 4.26 -32.35
C THR A 259 -29.90 4.75 -31.40
N PRO A 260 -31.21 4.50 -31.65
CA PRO A 260 -32.25 4.88 -30.70
C PRO A 260 -32.15 4.13 -29.37
N TRP A 261 -31.76 2.85 -29.43
CA TRP A 261 -31.61 1.99 -28.24
C TRP A 261 -30.38 2.36 -27.42
N SER A 262 -29.23 2.62 -28.07
CA SER A 262 -28.03 3.11 -27.37
C SER A 262 -28.29 4.46 -26.69
N ASN A 263 -28.99 5.39 -27.34
CA ASN A 263 -29.35 6.68 -26.75
C ASN A 263 -30.31 6.54 -25.55
N LEU A 264 -31.26 5.60 -25.62
CA LEU A 264 -32.14 5.30 -24.50
C LEU A 264 -31.36 4.72 -23.31
N ILE A 265 -30.50 3.71 -23.56
CA ILE A 265 -29.68 3.09 -22.51
C ILE A 265 -28.74 4.12 -21.89
N LEU A 266 -28.08 4.94 -22.71
CA LEU A 266 -27.20 6.01 -22.26
C LEU A 266 -27.98 7.05 -21.45
N GLY A 267 -29.19 7.42 -21.91
CA GLY A 267 -30.10 8.30 -21.18
C GLY A 267 -30.51 7.74 -19.81
N ILE A 268 -30.86 6.45 -19.74
CA ILE A 268 -31.19 5.76 -18.49
C ILE A 268 -29.96 5.68 -17.56
N ALA A 269 -28.78 5.37 -18.10
CA ALA A 269 -27.54 5.29 -17.34
C ALA A 269 -27.16 6.65 -16.74
N PHE A 270 -27.18 7.72 -17.54
CA PHE A 270 -26.91 9.08 -17.07
C PHE A 270 -27.97 9.57 -16.09
N THR A 271 -29.26 9.38 -16.39
CA THR A 271 -30.32 9.84 -15.47
C THR A 271 -30.25 9.11 -14.14
N THR A 272 -30.04 7.79 -14.12
CA THR A 272 -29.83 7.03 -12.88
C THR A 272 -28.59 7.53 -12.14
N PHE A 273 -27.47 7.74 -12.84
CA PHE A 273 -26.23 8.24 -12.26
C PHE A 273 -26.41 9.63 -11.61
N PHE A 274 -27.05 10.56 -12.33
CA PHE A 274 -27.30 11.90 -11.80
C PHE A 274 -28.33 11.86 -10.68
N VAL A 275 -29.48 11.22 -10.84
CA VAL A 275 -30.55 11.22 -9.83
C VAL A 275 -30.07 10.63 -8.50
N ASP A 276 -29.29 9.55 -8.54
CA ASP A 276 -28.80 8.90 -7.32
C ASP A 276 -27.75 9.77 -6.59
N ASN A 277 -26.88 10.50 -7.31
CA ASN A 277 -25.91 11.43 -6.71
C ASN A 277 -26.53 12.79 -6.31
N PHE A 278 -27.52 13.29 -7.08
CA PHE A 278 -28.14 14.60 -6.85
C PHE A 278 -29.10 14.59 -5.68
N PHE A 279 -29.69 13.44 -5.34
CA PHE A 279 -30.55 13.30 -4.17
C PHE A 279 -29.78 13.63 -2.88
N ASP A 280 -28.52 13.19 -2.76
CA ASP A 280 -27.66 13.53 -1.62
C ASP A 280 -27.33 15.01 -1.56
N VAL A 281 -27.09 15.65 -2.71
CA VAL A 281 -26.85 17.11 -2.79
C VAL A 281 -28.11 17.90 -2.40
N ILE A 282 -29.30 17.45 -2.82
CA ILE A 282 -30.58 18.10 -2.47
C ILE A 282 -30.88 17.94 -0.97
N VAL A 283 -30.66 16.75 -0.39
CA VAL A 283 -30.88 16.51 1.04
C VAL A 283 -29.87 17.27 1.90
N MET A 284 -28.59 17.29 1.49
CA MET A 284 -27.53 18.03 2.20
C MET A 284 -27.73 19.56 2.08
N GLY A 285 -28.08 20.06 0.89
CA GLY A 285 -28.43 21.47 0.67
C GLY A 285 -29.71 21.87 1.41
N GLY A 286 -30.74 21.04 1.37
CA GLY A 286 -32.01 21.28 2.06
C GLY A 286 -31.85 21.32 3.59
N SER A 287 -31.05 20.42 4.17
CA SER A 287 -30.76 20.42 5.61
C SER A 287 -29.87 21.61 6.04
N ALA A 288 -28.91 22.03 5.21
CA ALA A 288 -28.11 23.23 5.47
C ALA A 288 -28.96 24.52 5.42
N VAL A 289 -29.82 24.65 4.40
CA VAL A 289 -30.74 25.80 4.26
C VAL A 289 -31.81 25.81 5.35
N ALA A 290 -32.30 24.64 5.77
CA ALA A 290 -33.22 24.52 6.88
C ALA A 290 -32.58 24.92 8.23
N LYS A 291 -31.33 24.51 8.48
CA LYS A 291 -30.56 24.95 9.67
C LYS A 291 -30.27 26.45 9.67
N MET A 292 -29.94 27.03 8.52
CA MET A 292 -29.67 28.47 8.42
C MET A 292 -30.94 29.35 8.54
N ASN A 293 -32.14 28.78 8.37
CA ASN A 293 -33.42 29.49 8.47
C ASN A 293 -34.33 28.95 9.58
N GLU A 294 -33.77 28.21 10.54
CA GLU A 294 -34.54 27.51 11.58
C GLU A 294 -35.41 28.48 12.43
N GLU A 295 -34.96 29.73 12.59
CA GLU A 295 -35.69 30.79 13.29
C GLU A 295 -36.83 31.42 12.46
N LYS A 296 -36.81 31.28 11.14
CA LYS A 296 -37.81 31.90 10.23
C LYS A 296 -38.81 30.90 9.66
N LEU A 297 -38.60 29.61 9.89
CA LEU A 297 -39.48 28.57 9.38
C LEU A 297 -40.70 28.42 10.32
N PRO A 298 -41.94 28.41 9.77
CA PRO A 298 -43.14 28.18 10.56
C PRO A 298 -43.08 26.81 11.24
N ASP A 299 -43.62 26.68 12.45
CA ASP A 299 -43.53 25.44 13.26
C ASP A 299 -44.12 24.20 12.57
N SER A 300 -44.93 24.40 11.52
CA SER A 300 -45.45 23.36 10.62
C SER A 300 -44.36 22.71 9.75
N ALA A 301 -43.34 23.47 9.33
CA ALA A 301 -42.24 22.98 8.49
C ALA A 301 -41.17 22.23 9.30
N LYS A 302 -41.06 22.51 10.61
CA LYS A 302 -40.14 21.81 11.54
C LYS A 302 -40.51 20.34 11.77
N ARG A 303 -41.73 19.90 11.38
CA ARG A 303 -42.22 18.52 11.55
C ARG A 303 -42.11 17.66 10.29
N ILE A 304 -41.63 18.20 9.17
CA ILE A 304 -41.43 17.41 7.96
C ILE A 304 -40.09 16.69 8.10
N ASN A 305 -40.13 15.50 8.69
CA ASN A 305 -38.98 14.59 8.62
C ASN A 305 -38.80 14.19 7.16
N ALA A 306 -37.59 14.38 6.62
CA ALA A 306 -37.24 13.83 5.33
C ALA A 306 -37.52 12.31 5.34
N PRO A 307 -38.07 11.75 4.25
CA PRO A 307 -38.31 10.32 4.17
C PRO A 307 -37.01 9.56 4.49
N ASN A 308 -37.10 8.54 5.33
CA ASN A 308 -35.93 7.71 5.67
C ASN A 308 -35.41 7.06 4.39
N LYS A 309 -34.11 7.22 4.12
CA LYS A 309 -33.44 6.69 2.91
C LYS A 309 -33.64 5.17 2.74
N GLN A 310 -33.86 4.45 3.84
CA GLN A 310 -34.04 3.00 3.87
C GLN A 310 -35.40 2.56 3.31
N ASP A 311 -36.37 3.46 3.20
CA ASP A 311 -37.74 3.15 2.75
C ASP A 311 -37.94 3.36 1.24
N MET A 312 -36.90 3.79 0.51
CA MET A 312 -37.00 4.02 -0.94
C MET A 312 -36.87 2.71 -1.73
N PRO A 313 -37.80 2.41 -2.66
CA PRO A 313 -37.80 1.18 -3.43
C PRO A 313 -36.55 1.09 -4.31
N PHE A 314 -35.98 -0.11 -4.42
CA PHE A 314 -34.75 -0.42 -5.18
C PHE A 314 -33.46 0.25 -4.68
N GLY A 315 -33.45 0.85 -3.48
CA GLY A 315 -32.25 1.49 -2.93
C GLY A 315 -31.82 2.76 -3.70
N ILE A 316 -32.67 3.25 -4.60
CA ILE A 316 -32.46 4.50 -5.35
C ILE A 316 -32.54 5.66 -4.35
N GLY A 317 -31.48 6.46 -4.27
CA GLY A 317 -31.28 7.54 -3.30
C GLY A 317 -30.51 7.14 -2.04
N THR A 318 -30.06 5.89 -1.93
CA THR A 318 -29.05 5.50 -0.92
C THR A 318 -27.63 5.83 -1.37
N GLY A 319 -27.42 6.07 -2.67
CA GLY A 319 -26.10 6.26 -3.25
C GLY A 319 -25.20 5.02 -3.16
N SER A 320 -25.73 3.85 -2.77
CA SER A 320 -24.91 2.64 -2.58
C SER A 320 -24.41 2.08 -3.91
N LEU A 321 -25.27 1.99 -4.92
CA LEU A 321 -24.97 1.39 -6.21
C LEU A 321 -24.19 2.35 -7.11
N THR A 322 -24.63 3.62 -7.22
CA THR A 322 -23.85 4.63 -7.95
C THR A 322 -22.60 5.07 -7.22
N GLY A 323 -22.61 5.05 -5.88
CA GLY A 323 -21.42 5.31 -5.07
C GLY A 323 -20.36 4.24 -5.25
N ALA A 324 -20.74 2.96 -5.31
CA ALA A 324 -19.79 1.87 -5.60
C ALA A 324 -19.17 2.01 -7.01
N VAL A 325 -19.98 2.36 -8.02
CA VAL A 325 -19.47 2.67 -9.38
C VAL A 325 -18.53 3.87 -9.37
N PHE A 326 -18.90 4.97 -8.68
CA PHE A 326 -18.07 6.17 -8.60
C PHE A 326 -16.75 5.91 -7.85
N ARG A 327 -16.78 5.16 -6.75
CA ARG A 327 -15.57 4.74 -6.03
C ARG A 327 -14.71 3.85 -6.91
N GLY A 328 -15.30 2.87 -7.61
CA GLY A 328 -14.58 2.01 -8.55
C GLY A 328 -13.93 2.81 -9.68
N LEU A 329 -14.65 3.76 -10.28
CA LEU A 329 -14.12 4.69 -11.28
C LEU A 329 -13.01 5.58 -10.72
N SER A 330 -13.21 6.13 -9.52
CA SER A 330 -12.21 6.93 -8.81
C SER A 330 -10.94 6.10 -8.57
N ARG A 331 -11.05 4.85 -8.12
CA ARG A 331 -9.90 3.95 -7.96
C ARG A 331 -9.20 3.63 -9.29
N LEU A 332 -9.95 3.51 -10.39
CA LEU A 332 -9.38 3.23 -11.72
C LEU A 332 -8.69 4.45 -12.35
N LEU A 333 -9.22 5.66 -12.09
CA LEU A 333 -8.78 6.89 -12.77
C LEU A 333 -7.90 7.79 -11.90
N SER A 334 -8.06 7.75 -10.57
CA SER A 334 -7.27 8.56 -9.65
C SER A 334 -6.00 7.82 -9.27
N VAL A 335 -4.92 8.13 -9.99
CA VAL A 335 -3.57 7.89 -9.49
C VAL A 335 -3.25 9.07 -8.57
N ASN A 336 -3.33 8.85 -7.26
CA ASN A 336 -2.94 9.86 -6.28
C ASN A 336 -1.59 9.46 -5.67
N THR A 337 -0.52 9.96 -6.28
CA THR A 337 0.86 9.67 -5.86
C THR A 337 1.13 10.15 -4.44
N GLU A 338 0.60 11.29 -4.03
CA GLU A 338 0.76 11.80 -2.66
C GLU A 338 0.16 10.82 -1.64
N ARG A 339 -1.04 10.32 -1.92
CA ARG A 339 -1.74 9.36 -1.08
C ARG A 339 -1.01 8.02 -0.99
N ASP A 340 -0.48 7.53 -2.11
CA ASP A 340 0.36 6.33 -2.13
C ASP A 340 1.61 6.55 -1.27
N CYS A 341 2.34 7.65 -1.46
CA CYS A 341 3.54 7.97 -0.67
C CYS A 341 3.26 8.11 0.83
N GLN A 342 2.08 8.62 1.23
CA GLN A 342 1.68 8.68 2.64
C GLN A 342 1.45 7.29 3.23
N CYS A 343 0.82 6.39 2.47
CA CYS A 343 0.60 5.01 2.87
C CYS A 343 1.93 4.24 2.99
N GLU A 344 2.83 4.45 2.03
CA GLU A 344 4.16 3.85 2.00
C GLU A 344 5.05 4.36 3.14
N ALA A 345 5.02 5.67 3.42
CA ALA A 345 5.69 6.26 4.57
C ALA A 345 5.20 5.67 5.89
N ALA A 346 3.88 5.48 6.03
CA ALA A 346 3.30 4.87 7.23
C ALA A 346 3.76 3.42 7.42
N ALA A 347 3.82 2.63 6.35
CA ALA A 347 4.32 1.25 6.39
C ALA A 347 5.80 1.19 6.80
N VAL A 348 6.67 1.99 6.17
CA VAL A 348 8.10 2.01 6.45
C VAL A 348 8.37 2.49 7.88
N PHE A 349 7.70 3.57 8.30
CA PHE A 349 7.80 4.07 9.68
C PHE A 349 7.39 3.00 10.69
N ALA A 350 6.23 2.37 10.49
CA ALA A 350 5.74 1.34 11.40
C ALA A 350 6.72 0.15 11.47
N ALA A 351 7.18 -0.38 10.32
CA ALA A 351 8.14 -1.49 10.33
C ALA A 351 9.43 -1.13 11.09
N TYR A 352 10.01 0.03 10.79
CA TYR A 352 11.26 0.48 11.39
C TYR A 352 11.13 0.69 12.91
N SER A 353 10.09 1.40 13.34
CA SER A 353 9.85 1.68 14.76
C SER A 353 9.48 0.45 15.58
N LEU A 354 8.81 -0.53 14.95
CA LEU A 354 8.48 -1.83 15.57
C LEU A 354 9.66 -2.81 15.52
N GLY A 355 10.75 -2.45 14.85
CA GLY A 355 11.95 -3.29 14.69
C GLY A 355 11.69 -4.54 13.86
N LEU A 356 10.80 -4.44 12.87
CA LEU A 356 10.59 -5.49 11.87
C LEU A 356 11.65 -5.33 10.77
N PRO A 357 12.36 -6.41 10.39
CA PRO A 357 13.40 -6.36 9.37
C PRO A 357 12.81 -6.46 7.95
N CYS A 358 11.68 -5.81 7.71
CA CYS A 358 11.01 -5.70 6.42
C CYS A 358 10.76 -4.23 6.09
N PHE A 359 11.15 -3.81 4.89
CA PHE A 359 10.92 -2.44 4.40
C PHE A 359 10.09 -2.45 3.13
N ALA A 360 9.07 -3.30 3.07
CA ALA A 360 8.12 -3.24 1.97
C ALA A 360 7.29 -1.97 2.11
N PHE A 361 7.35 -1.12 1.09
CA PHE A 361 6.51 0.09 0.99
C PHE A 361 5.02 -0.26 0.99
N GLN A 362 4.67 -1.43 0.45
CA GLN A 362 3.30 -1.94 0.40
C GLN A 362 3.27 -3.28 1.13
N PRO A 363 2.88 -3.30 2.42
CA PRO A 363 2.92 -4.52 3.21
C PRO A 363 1.87 -5.51 2.70
N ASN A 364 2.25 -6.79 2.62
CA ASN A 364 1.41 -7.87 2.09
C ASN A 364 1.31 -9.01 3.11
N ALA A 365 0.13 -9.63 3.17
CA ALA A 365 -0.15 -10.81 3.96
C ALA A 365 0.87 -11.94 3.80
N LEU A 366 1.30 -12.21 2.57
CA LEU A 366 2.25 -13.27 2.26
C LEU A 366 3.63 -12.97 2.87
N GLU A 367 4.09 -11.73 2.77
CA GLU A 367 5.37 -11.30 3.33
C GLU A 367 5.35 -11.33 4.85
N GLY A 368 4.27 -10.84 5.47
CA GLY A 368 4.08 -10.93 6.92
C GLY A 368 4.09 -12.40 7.39
N ALA A 369 3.39 -13.29 6.70
CA ALA A 369 3.35 -14.71 7.05
C ALA A 369 4.70 -15.40 6.83
N ALA A 370 5.44 -15.03 5.77
CA ALA A 370 6.79 -15.51 5.54
C ALA A 370 7.74 -15.04 6.65
N LEU A 371 7.65 -13.78 7.05
CA LEU A 371 8.46 -13.18 8.11
C LEU A 371 8.29 -13.91 9.46
N VAL A 372 7.04 -14.20 9.85
CA VAL A 372 6.74 -14.96 11.09
C VAL A 372 7.29 -16.37 11.00
N VAL A 373 7.03 -17.10 9.91
CA VAL A 373 7.50 -18.47 9.74
C VAL A 373 9.02 -18.54 9.67
N ASP A 374 9.66 -17.58 9.04
CA ASP A 374 11.10 -17.48 9.00
C ASP A 374 11.67 -17.14 10.37
N SER A 375 10.98 -16.38 11.22
CA SER A 375 11.43 -16.13 12.59
C SER A 375 11.47 -17.39 13.47
N MET A 376 10.63 -18.39 13.17
CA MET A 376 10.55 -19.65 13.93
C MET A 376 11.65 -20.65 13.55
N LYS A 377 12.24 -20.52 12.36
CA LYS A 377 13.28 -21.45 11.92
C LYS A 377 14.56 -21.17 12.71
N GLU A 378 15.09 -22.19 13.39
CA GLU A 378 16.40 -22.09 14.00
C GLU A 378 17.49 -21.82 12.94
N PRO A 379 18.54 -21.04 13.28
CA PRO A 379 19.70 -20.88 12.41
C PRO A 379 20.29 -22.27 12.10
N ARG A 380 20.57 -22.54 10.82
CA ARG A 380 20.95 -23.88 10.33
C ARG A 380 22.44 -24.12 10.55
N GLY A 381 22.86 -24.19 11.81
CA GLY A 381 24.22 -24.57 12.20
C GLY A 381 25.34 -23.72 11.57
N PRO A 382 26.60 -23.97 11.95
CA PRO A 382 27.75 -23.18 11.49
C PRO A 382 28.11 -23.51 10.04
N SER A 383 27.34 -23.00 9.08
CA SER A 383 27.76 -22.95 7.68
C SER A 383 28.58 -21.68 7.46
N ASN A 384 29.91 -21.84 7.28
CA ASN A 384 30.89 -20.75 7.16
C ASN A 384 30.66 -19.79 5.96
N THR A 385 29.58 -19.95 5.20
CA THR A 385 29.30 -19.19 3.96
C THR A 385 27.95 -18.47 3.99
N THR A 386 27.12 -18.67 5.02
CA THR A 386 25.77 -18.10 5.06
C THR A 386 25.71 -16.97 6.08
N ILE A 387 25.22 -15.80 5.66
CA ILE A 387 24.98 -14.65 6.54
C ILE A 387 23.78 -15.00 7.44
N GLU A 388 24.04 -15.54 8.64
CA GLU A 388 22.97 -15.90 9.57
C GLU A 388 22.63 -14.72 10.49
N GLY A 389 21.45 -14.13 10.27
CA GLY A 389 20.84 -13.18 11.20
C GLY A 389 19.89 -13.86 12.18
N LYS A 390 19.87 -13.36 13.43
CA LYS A 390 18.91 -13.78 14.45
C LYS A 390 17.68 -12.88 14.37
N LEU A 391 16.54 -13.46 13.98
CA LEU A 391 15.24 -12.79 14.04
C LEU A 391 14.67 -12.90 15.45
N ASP A 392 13.97 -11.86 15.90
CA ASP A 392 13.13 -11.93 17.09
C ASP A 392 12.00 -12.94 16.87
N ASN A 393 11.53 -13.61 17.92
CA ASN A 393 10.43 -14.56 17.80
C ASN A 393 9.10 -13.82 17.52
N LEU A 394 8.73 -13.74 16.25
CA LEU A 394 7.51 -13.08 15.80
C LEU A 394 6.28 -13.98 15.89
N ALA A 395 6.42 -15.26 16.26
CA ALA A 395 5.31 -16.18 16.48
C ALA A 395 4.63 -16.01 17.84
N SER A 396 5.14 -15.12 18.70
CA SER A 396 4.50 -14.72 19.94
C SER A 396 3.33 -13.74 19.70
N ASP A 397 2.39 -13.63 20.64
CA ASP A 397 1.26 -12.67 20.57
C ASP A 397 1.73 -11.23 20.25
N ALA A 398 2.78 -10.78 20.94
CA ALA A 398 3.37 -9.46 20.72
C ALA A 398 4.03 -9.35 19.34
N GLY A 399 4.66 -10.43 18.86
CA GLY A 399 5.23 -10.53 17.52
C GLY A 399 4.18 -10.44 16.42
N LEU A 400 3.10 -11.21 16.54
CA LEU A 400 1.97 -11.17 15.62
C LEU A 400 1.32 -9.79 15.61
N LEU A 401 1.15 -9.17 16.78
CA LEU A 401 0.61 -7.82 16.89
C LEU A 401 1.51 -6.79 16.19
N LYS A 402 2.84 -6.87 16.29
CA LYS A 402 3.76 -5.99 15.54
C LYS A 402 3.52 -6.10 14.04
N VAL A 403 3.41 -7.31 13.51
CA VAL A 403 3.18 -7.54 12.06
C VAL A 403 1.79 -7.04 11.65
N LEU A 404 0.77 -7.22 12.49
CA LEU A 404 -0.57 -6.68 12.25
C LEU A 404 -0.60 -5.15 12.25
N ILE A 405 0.06 -4.51 13.22
CA ILE A 405 0.18 -3.04 13.28
C ILE A 405 0.86 -2.52 12.00
N TRP A 406 1.91 -3.20 11.54
CA TRP A 406 2.58 -2.87 10.28
C TRP A 406 1.66 -3.00 9.06
N LEU A 407 0.89 -4.09 8.95
CA LEU A 407 -0.08 -4.29 7.87
C LEU A 407 -1.23 -3.26 7.90
N MET A 408 -1.64 -2.82 9.10
CA MET A 408 -2.72 -1.84 9.30
C MET A 408 -2.24 -0.38 9.25
N ALA A 409 -0.93 -0.11 9.26
CA ALA A 409 -0.40 1.26 9.26
C ALA A 409 -0.80 2.09 8.04
N PRO A 410 -0.75 1.56 6.79
CA PRO A 410 -1.28 2.26 5.62
C PRO A 410 -2.78 2.60 5.77
N VAL A 411 -3.56 1.66 6.29
CA VAL A 411 -5.01 1.81 6.50
C VAL A 411 -5.29 2.90 7.52
N ALA A 412 -4.59 2.90 8.65
CA ALA A 412 -4.71 3.94 9.67
C ALA A 412 -4.37 5.33 9.12
N MET A 413 -3.28 5.44 8.36
CA MET A 413 -2.87 6.70 7.71
C MET A 413 -3.95 7.20 6.76
N GLU A 414 -4.46 6.33 5.89
CA GLU A 414 -5.41 6.69 4.85
C GLU A 414 -6.76 7.15 5.43
N ILE A 415 -7.31 6.45 6.42
CA ILE A 415 -8.57 6.82 7.09
C ILE A 415 -8.43 8.16 7.83
N SER A 416 -7.25 8.45 8.37
CA SER A 416 -7.02 9.69 9.12
C SER A 416 -7.06 10.94 8.23
N LYS A 417 -6.73 10.80 6.94
CA LYS A 417 -6.61 11.91 5.98
C LYS A 417 -7.70 11.92 4.91
N TYR A 418 -8.26 10.76 4.55
CA TYR A 418 -9.19 10.60 3.44
C TYR A 418 -10.47 9.88 3.87
N PRO A 419 -11.63 10.25 3.30
CA PRO A 419 -12.92 9.67 3.67
C PRO A 419 -13.16 8.26 3.11
N GLN A 420 -12.32 7.81 2.18
CA GLN A 420 -12.45 6.51 1.50
C GLN A 420 -11.09 5.83 1.52
N LEU A 421 -11.04 4.51 1.34
CA LEU A 421 -9.81 3.75 1.11
C LEU A 421 -9.64 3.52 -0.40
N ILE A 422 -8.46 3.81 -0.94
CA ILE A 422 -8.14 3.65 -2.38
C ILE A 422 -6.82 2.91 -2.51
N SER A 423 -5.80 3.33 -1.76
CA SER A 423 -4.44 2.82 -1.83
C SER A 423 -4.23 1.60 -0.92
N SER A 424 -4.57 1.72 0.38
CA SER A 424 -4.35 0.63 1.34
C SER A 424 -5.42 -0.46 1.24
N ASP A 425 -5.11 -1.66 1.74
CA ASP A 425 -6.03 -2.81 1.77
C ASP A 425 -6.07 -3.46 3.17
N PRO A 426 -7.17 -3.32 3.93
CA PRO A 426 -7.29 -3.95 5.25
C PRO A 426 -7.38 -5.48 5.19
N ARG A 427 -7.69 -6.06 4.02
CA ARG A 427 -7.81 -7.52 3.85
C ARG A 427 -6.46 -8.21 3.91
N GLU A 428 -5.36 -7.49 3.74
CA GLU A 428 -4.01 -8.04 3.91
C GLU A 428 -3.76 -8.51 5.34
N ALA A 429 -4.27 -7.79 6.35
CA ALA A 429 -4.18 -8.23 7.74
C ALA A 429 -5.02 -9.49 8.03
N VAL A 430 -6.20 -9.61 7.42
CA VAL A 430 -7.04 -10.82 7.49
C VAL A 430 -6.36 -12.00 6.81
N GLY A 431 -5.88 -11.78 5.58
CA GLY A 431 -5.20 -12.79 4.78
C GLY A 431 -3.88 -13.25 5.40
N PHE A 432 -3.22 -12.40 6.19
CA PHE A 432 -2.04 -12.75 6.98
C PHE A 432 -2.39 -13.80 8.03
N LEU A 433 -3.39 -13.54 8.86
CA LEU A 433 -3.82 -14.45 9.93
C LEU A 433 -4.34 -15.78 9.35
N GLN A 434 -5.14 -15.73 8.27
CA GLN A 434 -5.61 -16.94 7.59
C GLN A 434 -4.47 -17.83 7.09
N ARG A 435 -3.44 -17.23 6.47
CA ARG A 435 -2.26 -17.97 6.00
C ARG A 435 -1.46 -18.56 7.15
N LEU A 436 -1.37 -17.86 8.29
CA LEU A 436 -0.73 -18.40 9.48
C LEU A 436 -1.54 -19.55 10.10
N THR A 437 -2.87 -19.47 10.13
CA THR A 437 -3.73 -20.57 10.58
C THR A 437 -3.60 -21.81 9.69
N GLU A 438 -3.47 -21.62 8.37
CA GLU A 438 -3.20 -22.74 7.45
C GLU A 438 -1.80 -23.34 7.70
N LYS A 439 -0.79 -22.48 7.86
CA LYS A 439 0.57 -22.93 8.12
C LYS A 439 0.76 -23.56 9.49
N SER A 440 0.09 -23.09 10.54
CA SER A 440 0.19 -23.66 11.89
C SER A 440 -0.29 -25.11 11.90
N ARG A 441 -1.37 -25.41 11.16
CA ARG A 441 -1.85 -26.78 10.93
C ARG A 441 -0.81 -27.65 10.21
N SER A 442 -0.09 -27.08 9.25
CA SER A 442 0.96 -27.81 8.51
C SER A 442 2.23 -28.06 9.33
N LEU A 443 2.61 -27.10 10.19
CA LEU A 443 3.85 -27.13 10.97
C LEU A 443 3.68 -27.80 12.34
N GLN A 444 2.43 -28.02 12.78
CA GLN A 444 2.10 -28.55 14.12
C GLN A 444 2.76 -27.76 15.26
N SER A 445 2.93 -26.45 15.09
CA SER A 445 3.52 -25.58 16.10
C SER A 445 2.47 -25.14 17.11
N GLN A 446 2.63 -25.57 18.36
CA GLN A 446 1.75 -25.19 19.46
C GLN A 446 1.83 -23.68 19.75
N GLU A 447 3.03 -23.10 19.78
CA GLU A 447 3.24 -21.68 20.06
C GLU A 447 2.47 -20.77 19.10
N LEU A 448 2.54 -21.07 17.79
CA LEU A 448 1.82 -20.31 16.78
C LEU A 448 0.30 -20.56 16.85
N SER A 449 -0.12 -21.78 17.20
CA SER A 449 -1.55 -22.09 17.33
C SER A 449 -2.19 -21.37 18.51
N ASP A 450 -1.48 -21.23 19.62
CA ASP A 450 -1.98 -20.58 20.84
C ASP A 450 -2.07 -19.05 20.67
N ALA A 451 -1.23 -18.48 19.81
CA ALA A 451 -1.19 -17.04 19.55
C ALA A 451 -2.21 -16.54 18.52
N LEU A 452 -2.81 -17.44 17.73
CA LEU A 452 -3.74 -17.10 16.67
C LEU A 452 -5.19 -16.98 17.19
N PRO A 453 -6.02 -16.12 16.60
CA PRO A 453 -7.43 -16.02 16.98
C PRO A 453 -8.18 -17.32 16.66
N GLU A 454 -9.01 -17.79 17.60
CA GLU A 454 -9.76 -19.04 17.45
C GLU A 454 -11.05 -18.87 16.63
N ASP A 455 -11.64 -17.68 16.66
CA ASP A 455 -12.93 -17.37 16.06
C ASP A 455 -12.94 -16.00 15.35
N ASP A 456 -13.98 -15.75 14.53
CA ASP A 456 -14.11 -14.51 13.75
C ASP A 456 -14.30 -13.25 14.63
N VAL A 457 -14.80 -13.41 15.85
CA VAL A 457 -15.01 -12.30 16.79
C VAL A 457 -13.67 -11.87 17.40
N GLN A 458 -12.81 -12.82 17.73
CA GLN A 458 -11.44 -12.58 18.16
C GLN A 458 -10.63 -11.98 17.02
N LEU A 459 -10.76 -12.52 15.81
CA LEU A 459 -10.13 -11.96 14.61
C LEU A 459 -10.47 -10.47 14.44
N ASP A 460 -11.75 -10.11 14.48
CA ASP A 460 -12.20 -8.71 14.40
C ASP A 460 -11.61 -7.85 15.53
N ARG A 461 -11.56 -8.35 16.76
CA ARG A 461 -10.92 -7.64 17.89
C ARG A 461 -9.43 -7.39 17.66
N TYR A 462 -8.69 -8.39 17.15
CA TYR A 462 -7.26 -8.25 16.83
C TYR A 462 -7.05 -7.16 15.78
N LEU A 463 -7.86 -7.14 14.73
CA LEU A 463 -7.74 -6.17 13.64
C LEU A 463 -8.08 -4.75 14.11
N ARG A 464 -9.16 -4.58 14.89
CA ARG A 464 -9.53 -3.28 15.47
C ARG A 464 -8.44 -2.74 16.40
N TRP A 465 -7.89 -3.61 17.25
CA TRP A 465 -6.80 -3.24 18.15
C TRP A 465 -5.55 -2.84 17.38
N ALA A 466 -5.12 -3.64 16.40
CA ALA A 466 -3.97 -3.33 15.57
C ALA A 466 -4.15 -2.02 14.79
N LEU A 467 -5.35 -1.74 14.26
CA LEU A 467 -5.67 -0.48 13.58
C LEU A 467 -5.57 0.72 14.53
N ALA A 468 -6.11 0.60 15.74
CA ALA A 468 -6.07 1.66 16.74
C ALA A 468 -4.64 1.92 17.25
N GLU A 469 -3.84 0.87 17.42
CA GLU A 469 -2.44 1.00 17.80
C GLU A 469 -1.60 1.59 16.65
N ALA A 470 -1.88 1.22 15.41
CA ALA A 470 -1.25 1.85 14.24
C ALA A 470 -1.60 3.35 14.14
N ASP A 471 -2.88 3.72 14.30
CA ASP A 471 -3.31 5.13 14.32
C ASP A 471 -2.62 5.91 15.45
N ARG A 472 -2.56 5.35 16.65
CA ARG A 472 -1.87 5.96 17.80
C ARG A 472 -0.37 6.15 17.51
N LEU A 473 0.29 5.12 16.97
CA LEU A 473 1.71 5.14 16.62
C LEU A 473 2.01 6.24 15.60
N LEU A 474 1.21 6.36 14.55
CA LEU A 474 1.37 7.34 13.49
C LEU A 474 1.06 8.76 13.96
N ARG A 475 0.01 8.96 14.76
CA ARG A 475 -0.35 10.28 15.30
C ARG A 475 0.73 10.85 16.22
N ASN A 476 1.30 10.00 17.08
CA ASN A 476 2.37 10.40 17.99
C ASN A 476 3.65 10.82 17.25
N ASN A 477 3.86 10.30 16.04
CA ASN A 477 5.06 10.53 15.23
C ASN A 477 4.75 11.26 13.91
N ARG A 478 3.64 11.99 13.85
CA ARG A 478 3.11 12.57 12.61
C ARG A 478 4.13 13.39 11.84
N LYS A 479 4.95 14.18 12.53
CA LYS A 479 5.97 15.03 11.88
C LYS A 479 6.97 14.20 11.06
N THR A 480 7.50 13.13 11.67
CA THR A 480 8.45 12.23 11.01
C THR A 480 7.82 11.53 9.83
N VAL A 481 6.57 11.07 9.98
CA VAL A 481 5.84 10.38 8.90
C VAL A 481 5.51 11.34 7.75
N ASP A 482 5.14 12.59 8.04
CA ASP A 482 4.90 13.60 7.01
C ASP A 482 6.22 13.95 6.26
N THR A 483 7.35 14.11 6.95
CA THR A 483 8.67 14.28 6.31
C THR A 483 9.05 13.09 5.43
N LEU A 484 8.80 11.87 5.90
CA LEU A 484 9.07 10.65 5.15
C LEU A 484 8.19 10.57 3.89
N SER A 485 6.92 10.97 3.99
CA SER A 485 6.00 11.05 2.86
C SER A 485 6.45 12.07 1.82
N GLU A 486 6.95 13.24 2.25
CA GLU A 486 7.49 14.27 1.35
C GLU A 486 8.74 13.76 0.61
N ALA A 487 9.62 13.04 1.32
CA ALA A 487 10.81 12.42 0.73
C ALA A 487 10.44 11.38 -0.34
N LEU A 488 9.45 10.51 -0.06
CA LEU A 488 8.94 9.53 -1.03
C LEU A 488 8.27 10.19 -2.23
N ALA A 489 7.49 11.26 -2.02
CA ALA A 489 6.86 12.02 -3.09
C ALA A 489 7.86 12.69 -4.03
N GLY A 490 9.09 12.96 -3.55
CA GLY A 490 10.21 13.42 -4.38
C GLY A 490 10.68 12.41 -5.44
N GLY A 491 10.25 11.14 -5.36
CA GLY A 491 10.43 10.14 -6.41
C GLY A 491 11.81 9.50 -6.51
N ALA A 492 12.77 9.92 -5.67
CA ALA A 492 14.15 9.40 -5.66
C ALA A 492 14.54 8.68 -4.36
N ALA A 493 13.62 8.58 -3.39
CA ALA A 493 13.94 8.03 -2.09
C ALA A 493 14.08 6.49 -2.14
N THR A 494 15.25 6.01 -1.74
CA THR A 494 15.50 4.59 -1.47
C THR A 494 15.09 4.23 -0.04
N VAL A 495 15.17 2.95 0.31
CA VAL A 495 14.91 2.53 1.71
C VAL A 495 15.99 3.09 2.64
N GLY A 496 17.24 3.17 2.18
CA GLY A 496 18.33 3.83 2.88
C GLY A 496 18.02 5.31 3.15
N ASP A 497 17.48 6.03 2.16
CA ASP A 497 17.05 7.42 2.37
C ASP A 497 15.92 7.54 3.41
N CYS A 498 14.98 6.59 3.41
CA CYS A 498 13.96 6.53 4.45
C CYS A 498 14.58 6.34 5.84
N VAL A 499 15.56 5.44 5.97
CA VAL A 499 16.29 5.24 7.24
C VAL A 499 17.03 6.52 7.65
N ALA A 500 17.62 7.26 6.71
CA ALA A 500 18.28 8.53 7.00
C ALA A 500 17.32 9.57 7.58
N VAL A 501 16.10 9.66 7.05
CA VAL A 501 15.04 10.53 7.59
C VAL A 501 14.64 10.09 9.01
N LEU A 502 14.52 8.79 9.27
CA LEU A 502 14.13 8.23 10.57
C LEU A 502 15.20 8.38 11.64
N GLU A 503 16.48 8.41 11.25
CA GLU A 503 17.63 8.65 12.14
C GLU A 503 18.02 10.14 12.21
N ALA A 504 17.34 11.02 11.45
CA ALA A 504 17.57 12.46 11.39
C ALA A 504 19.01 12.86 11.01
N TRP A 505 19.55 12.22 9.95
CA TRP A 505 20.90 12.49 9.42
C TRP A 505 21.01 13.72 8.51
#